data_AF-A0A3A4PMP6-F1
#
_entry.id   AF-A0A3A4PMP6-F1
#
_cell.length_a   1.000
_cell.length_b   1.000
_cell.length_c   1.000
_cell.angle_alpha   90.00
_cell.angle_beta   90.00
_cell.angle_gamma   90.00
#
_symmetry.space_group_name_H-M   'P 1'
#
loop_
_entity.id
_entity.type
_entity.pdbx_description
1 polymer ?
#
loop_
_entity_poly.entity_id
_entity_poly.type
_entity_poly.pdbx_seq_one_letter_code
_entity_poly.pdbx_strand_id
1 'polypeptide(L)'
;MDRKELLTMVRDKAGLQSLQQADKAVRAIVGVLKTMLSHDVAEEIEESLPQDLREGWRVVEPFPADILEREDIYFEGVVEEEPGQHPTITHG
;
A
#
# COMPACT_ATOMS: atom_id res chain seq x y z
N MET A 1 12.12 -4.95 -16.91
CA MET A 1 12.13 -4.11 -15.69
C MET A 1 12.88 -4.88 -14.62
N ASP A 2 13.96 -4.30 -14.11
CA ASP A 2 14.72 -4.84 -12.97
C ASP A 2 14.34 -4.16 -11.63
N ARG A 3 14.86 -4.66 -10.50
CA ARG A 3 14.56 -4.11 -9.17
C ARG A 3 15.01 -2.66 -9.04
N LYS A 4 16.14 -2.29 -9.61
CA LYS A 4 16.66 -0.93 -9.50
C LYS A 4 15.77 0.05 -10.25
N GLU A 5 15.36 -0.29 -11.46
CA GLU A 5 14.41 0.48 -12.26
C GLU A 5 13.07 0.69 -11.54
N LEU A 6 12.52 -0.38 -10.94
CA LEU A 6 11.30 -0.28 -10.13
C LEU A 6 11.47 0.69 -8.96
N LEU A 7 12.53 0.54 -8.17
CA LEU A 7 12.77 1.39 -7.01
C LEU A 7 13.03 2.85 -7.37
N THR A 8 13.71 3.10 -8.49
CA THR A 8 13.88 4.45 -9.03
C THR A 8 12.53 5.04 -9.44
N MET A 9 11.69 4.28 -10.16
CA MET A 9 10.37 4.74 -10.56
C MET A 9 9.48 5.04 -9.35
N VAL A 10 9.47 4.16 -8.34
CA VAL A 10 8.70 4.35 -7.10
C VAL A 10 9.19 5.59 -6.36
N ARG A 11 10.51 5.75 -6.21
CA ARG A 11 11.10 6.95 -5.58
C ARG A 11 10.61 8.22 -6.28
N ASP A 12 10.70 8.26 -7.60
CA ASP A 12 10.40 9.46 -8.38
C ASP A 12 8.91 9.78 -8.37
N LYS A 13 8.04 8.76 -8.51
CA LYS A 13 6.59 8.93 -8.51
C LYS A 13 6.04 9.29 -7.13
N ALA A 14 6.60 8.74 -6.05
CA ALA A 14 6.14 8.98 -4.69
C ALA A 14 6.91 10.11 -3.97
N GLY A 15 7.84 10.80 -4.65
CA GLY A 15 8.62 11.91 -4.08
C GLY A 15 9.52 11.49 -2.91
N LEU A 16 10.01 10.26 -2.91
CA LEU A 16 10.82 9.72 -1.80
C LEU A 16 12.27 10.23 -1.88
N GLN A 17 12.89 10.38 -0.71
CA GLN A 17 14.23 10.97 -0.60
C GLN A 17 15.34 9.99 -0.99
N SER A 18 15.07 8.68 -1.00
CA SER A 18 16.08 7.67 -1.29
C SER A 18 15.51 6.36 -1.85
N LEU A 19 16.36 5.57 -2.49
CA LEU A 19 16.02 4.21 -2.92
C LEU A 19 15.75 3.26 -1.73
N GLN A 20 16.32 3.54 -0.56
CA GLN A 20 16.04 2.77 0.65
C GLN A 20 14.62 3.03 1.16
N GLN A 21 14.13 4.27 1.08
CA GLN A 21 12.73 4.58 1.37
C GLN A 21 11.80 3.91 0.36
N ALA A 22 12.14 3.93 -0.93
CA ALA A 22 11.38 3.22 -1.95
C ALA A 22 11.32 1.71 -1.69
N ASP A 23 12.44 1.08 -1.32
CA ASP A 23 12.47 -0.35 -1.00
C ASP A 23 11.59 -0.69 0.21
N LYS A 24 11.65 0.12 1.28
CA LYS A 24 10.78 -0.05 2.45
C LYS A 24 9.30 0.08 2.07
N ALA A 25 8.95 1.09 1.27
CA ALA A 25 7.58 1.31 0.81
C ALA A 25 7.07 0.14 -0.04
N VAL A 26 7.87 -0.31 -1.02
CA VAL A 26 7.52 -1.47 -1.86
C VAL A 26 7.32 -2.72 -1.03
N ARG A 27 8.22 -3.02 -0.09
CA ARG A 27 8.09 -4.19 0.80
C ARG A 27 6.83 -4.11 1.66
N ALA A 28 6.50 -2.93 2.20
CA ALA A 28 5.29 -2.75 2.99
C ALA A 28 4.03 -3.02 2.15
N ILE A 29 3.96 -2.44 0.94
CA ILE A 29 2.84 -2.64 0.01
C ILE A 29 2.72 -4.12 -0.39
N VAL A 30 3.83 -4.77 -0.73
CA VAL A 30 3.84 -6.20 -1.08
C VAL A 30 3.36 -7.05 0.09
N GLY A 31 3.80 -6.77 1.32
CA GLY A 31 3.35 -7.51 2.50
C GLY A 31 1.85 -7.38 2.70
N VAL A 32 1.30 -6.16 2.58
CA VAL A 32 -0.15 -5.93 2.69
C VAL A 32 -0.90 -6.61 1.55
N LEU A 33 -0.38 -6.55 0.33
CA LEU A 33 -0.96 -7.22 -0.83
C LEU A 33 -1.05 -8.73 -0.60
N LYS A 34 0.05 -9.36 -0.14
CA LYS A 34 0.08 -10.81 0.14
C LYS A 34 -0.90 -11.22 1.25
N THR A 35 -1.23 -10.34 2.18
CA THR A 35 -2.28 -10.61 3.19
C THR A 35 -3.68 -10.65 2.60
N MET A 36 -3.95 -9.85 1.56
CA MET A 36 -5.28 -9.76 0.92
C MET A 36 -5.49 -10.82 -0.18
N LEU A 37 -4.42 -11.39 -0.71
CA LEU A 37 -4.48 -12.38 -1.79
C LEU A 37 -4.70 -13.79 -1.25
N SER A 38 -5.46 -14.60 -2.00
CA SER A 38 -5.44 -16.03 -1.81
C SER A 38 -4.07 -16.60 -2.21
N HIS A 39 -3.74 -17.78 -1.69
CA HIS A 39 -2.49 -18.47 -1.99
C HIS A 39 -2.28 -18.64 -3.49
N ASP A 40 -3.28 -19.17 -4.21
CA ASP A 40 -3.20 -19.43 -5.65
C ASP A 40 -2.90 -18.16 -6.45
N VAL A 41 -3.53 -17.03 -6.11
CA VAL A 41 -3.30 -15.76 -6.80
C VAL A 41 -1.91 -15.20 -6.48
N ALA A 42 -1.42 -15.38 -5.25
CA ALA A 42 -0.08 -14.96 -4.87
C ALA A 42 1.00 -15.74 -5.64
N GLU A 43 0.78 -17.03 -5.92
CA GLU A 43 1.65 -17.87 -6.76
C GLU A 43 1.61 -17.41 -8.23
N GLU A 44 0.44 -17.18 -8.80
CA GLU A 44 0.31 -16.68 -10.18
C GLU A 44 1.05 -15.35 -10.38
N ILE A 45 0.94 -14.44 -9.41
CA ILE A 45 1.67 -13.17 -9.44
C ILE A 45 3.17 -13.43 -9.37
N GLU A 46 3.63 -14.30 -8.48
CA GLU A 46 5.04 -14.66 -8.37
C GLU A 46 5.62 -15.16 -9.70
N GLU A 47 4.88 -16.02 -10.40
CA GLU A 47 5.29 -16.57 -11.69
C GLU A 47 5.37 -15.50 -12.79
N SER A 48 4.46 -14.52 -12.75
CA SER A 48 4.42 -13.40 -13.70
C SER A 48 5.58 -12.40 -13.53
N LEU A 49 6.25 -12.40 -12.37
CA LEU A 49 7.33 -11.47 -12.08
C LEU A 49 8.65 -11.87 -12.76
N PRO A 50 9.43 -10.89 -13.26
CA PRO A 50 10.84 -11.09 -13.63
C PRO A 50 11.65 -11.64 -12.45
N GLN A 51 12.67 -12.45 -12.73
CA GLN A 51 13.46 -13.17 -11.71
C GLN A 51 13.92 -12.29 -10.53
N ASP A 52 14.47 -11.11 -10.81
CA ASP A 52 14.98 -10.18 -9.79
C ASP A 52 13.86 -9.63 -8.87
N LEU A 53 12.65 -9.45 -9.40
CA LEU A 53 11.49 -9.02 -8.60
C LEU A 53 10.85 -10.19 -7.85
N ARG A 54 10.91 -11.40 -8.41
CA ARG A 54 10.41 -12.63 -7.80
C ARG A 54 11.16 -12.96 -6.51
N GLU A 55 12.48 -12.76 -6.49
CA GLU A 55 13.29 -12.91 -5.27
C GLU A 55 12.82 -11.94 -4.18
N GLY A 56 12.52 -10.69 -4.55
CA GLY A 56 11.95 -9.70 -3.65
C GLY A 56 10.56 -10.10 -3.12
N TRP A 57 9.70 -10.66 -3.97
CA TRP A 57 8.37 -11.14 -3.60
C TRP A 57 8.42 -12.27 -2.56
N ARG A 58 9.34 -13.22 -2.72
CA ARG A 58 9.50 -14.36 -1.82
C ARG A 58 10.01 -13.96 -0.43
N VAL A 59 10.87 -12.96 -0.37
CA VAL A 59 11.47 -12.49 0.90
C VAL A 59 10.48 -11.69 1.76
N VAL A 60 9.44 -11.11 1.15
CA VAL A 60 8.44 -10.33 1.89
C VAL A 60 7.39 -11.28 2.46
N GLU A 61 7.35 -11.38 3.78
CA GLU A 61 6.28 -12.06 4.49
C GLU A 61 4.99 -11.24 4.45
N PRO A 62 3.81 -11.89 4.34
CA PRO A 62 2.53 -11.21 4.48
C PRO A 62 2.43 -10.54 5.85
N PHE A 63 1.74 -9.41 5.93
CA PHE A 63 1.38 -8.86 7.22
C PHE A 63 0.39 -9.79 7.94
N PRO A 64 0.47 -9.89 9.28
CA PRO A 64 -0.54 -10.55 10.09
C PRO A 64 -1.96 -10.04 9.75
N ALA A 65 -2.90 -10.96 9.51
CA ALA A 65 -4.25 -10.63 9.03
C ALA A 65 -5.04 -9.76 10.03
N ASP A 66 -4.75 -9.93 11.33
CA ASP A 66 -5.31 -9.17 12.45
C ASP A 66 -4.95 -7.67 12.42
N ILE A 67 -3.91 -7.27 11.68
CA ILE A 67 -3.57 -5.85 11.46
C ILE A 67 -4.55 -5.20 10.48
N LEU A 68 -5.08 -5.95 9.50
CA LEU A 68 -6.02 -5.44 8.49
C LEU A 68 -7.49 -5.59 8.93
N GLU A 69 -7.80 -6.51 9.85
CA GLU A 69 -9.13 -6.66 10.47
C GLU A 69 -9.54 -5.47 11.34
N ARG A 70 -8.66 -4.48 11.53
CA ARG A 70 -8.99 -3.21 12.17
C ARG A 70 -9.77 -2.33 11.19
N GLU A 71 -11.05 -2.65 11.01
CA GLU A 71 -12.06 -1.88 10.26
C GLU A 71 -12.19 -0.40 10.72
N ASP A 72 -11.47 0.01 11.78
CA ASP A 72 -11.50 1.36 12.36
C ASP A 72 -10.37 2.28 11.89
N ILE A 73 -9.51 1.89 10.94
CA ILE A 73 -8.59 2.87 10.32
C ILE A 73 -9.38 3.63 9.27
N TYR A 74 -10.26 4.50 9.76
CA TYR A 74 -10.93 5.53 8.99
C TYR A 74 -9.88 6.28 8.16
N PHE A 75 -9.76 5.91 6.89
CA PHE A 75 -9.52 6.91 5.85
C PHE A 75 -10.80 7.74 5.75
N GLU A 76 -11.17 8.43 6.84
CA GLU A 76 -11.99 9.62 6.73
C GLU A 76 -11.12 10.58 5.94
N GLY A 77 -11.50 10.76 4.67
CA GLY A 77 -10.85 11.72 3.81
C GLY A 77 -10.72 13.04 4.57
N VAL A 78 -9.57 13.67 4.43
CA VAL A 78 -9.42 15.09 4.72
C VAL A 78 -10.34 15.79 3.70
N VAL A 79 -11.63 15.84 3.99
CA VAL A 79 -12.57 16.70 3.30
C VAL A 79 -12.19 18.08 3.83
N GLU A 80 -11.49 18.85 3.02
CA GLU A 80 -11.35 20.28 3.28
C GLU A 80 -12.78 20.84 3.39
N GLU A 81 -13.19 21.17 4.61
CA GLU A 81 -14.45 21.85 4.87
C GLU A 81 -14.40 23.24 4.22
N GLU A 82 -15.05 23.39 3.07
CA GLU A 82 -15.49 24.69 2.58
C GLU A 82 -16.37 25.37 3.65
N PRO A 83 -16.07 26.61 4.08
CA PRO A 83 -16.75 27.19 5.23
C PRO A 83 -18.10 27.77 4.80
N GLY A 84 -19.18 27.09 5.12
CA GLY A 84 -20.48 27.75 5.21
C GLY A 84 -21.70 26.87 5.00
N GLN A 85 -22.25 26.33 6.08
CA GLN A 85 -23.63 26.58 6.53
C GLN A 85 -23.97 25.70 7.73
N HIS A 86 -24.09 26.32 8.91
CA HIS A 86 -24.72 25.69 10.06
C HIS A 86 -26.25 25.64 9.85
N PRO A 87 -26.92 24.49 9.96
CA PRO A 87 -28.37 24.49 10.10
C PRO A 87 -28.73 24.85 11.54
N THR A 88 -29.46 25.96 11.70
CA THR A 88 -30.07 26.36 12.97
C THR A 88 -31.15 25.34 13.37
N ILE A 89 -30.90 24.54 14.41
CA ILE A 89 -31.93 23.71 15.03
C ILE A 89 -32.81 24.62 15.90
N THR A 90 -34.01 24.95 15.41
CA THR A 90 -35.09 25.51 16.22
C THR A 90 -35.69 24.40 17.07
N HIS A 91 -35.50 24.46 18.39
CA HIS A 91 -36.25 23.66 19.36
C HIS A 91 -37.69 24.19 19.43
N GLY A 92 -38.66 23.28 19.30
CA GLY A 92 -40.09 23.51 19.57
C GLY A 92 -40.60 22.46 20.53
#